data_AF-A0A101H1F0-F1
#
_entry.id   AF-A0A101H1F0-F1
#
_cell.length_a   1.000
_cell.length_b   1.000
_cell.length_c   1.000
_cell.angle_alpha   90.00
_cell.angle_beta   90.00
_cell.angle_gamma   90.00
#
_symmetry.space_group_name_H-M   'P 1'
#
loop_
_entity.id
_entity.type
_entity.pdbx_description
1 polymer ?
#
loop_
_entity_poly.entity_id
_entity_poly.type
_entity_poly.pdbx_seq_one_letter_code
_entity_poly.pdbx_strand_id
1 'polypeptide(L)'
;MDAVIEEGFSRLTETIAELGEKRGTLEAEIVSDLSGLLEKMATLATPLVGTLGNQFLEKSKQDSKGELYDTAHYEKKMVVLGRAEEPVNYRPDDPKKQVQKQFCVLTEDGNFAELMYSDDGFIIDSYLNPLTPQEAIDLYGPELLFMLYRALHDYGNLQEELVVALDTTLAFIQQKEE
;
A
#
# COMPACT_ATOMS: atom_id res chain seq x y z
N MET A 1 -31.47 17.27 40.16
CA MET A 1 -31.20 16.70 38.84
C MET A 1 -31.81 15.31 38.88
N ASP A 2 -32.65 14.94 37.91
CA ASP A 2 -33.42 13.69 37.98
C ASP A 2 -32.47 12.50 37.83
N ALA A 3 -32.44 11.61 38.82
CA ALA A 3 -31.57 10.42 38.84
C ALA A 3 -31.75 9.52 37.60
N VAL A 4 -32.95 9.54 37.01
CA VAL A 4 -33.28 8.82 35.77
C VAL A 4 -32.54 9.39 34.56
N ILE A 5 -32.30 10.71 34.54
CA ILE A 5 -31.56 11.38 33.46
C ILE A 5 -30.06 11.05 33.55
N GLU A 6 -29.51 11.01 34.77
CA GLU A 6 -28.11 10.62 34.99
C GLU A 6 -27.85 9.16 34.62
N GLU A 7 -28.72 8.24 35.04
CA GLU A 7 -28.63 6.81 34.69
C GLU A 7 -28.79 6.57 33.18
N GLY A 8 -29.70 7.29 32.53
CA GLY A 8 -29.87 7.23 31.08
C GLY A 8 -28.65 7.73 30.31
N PHE A 9 -28.00 8.79 30.79
CA PHE A 9 -26.77 9.31 30.18
C PHE A 9 -25.59 8.35 30.36
N SER A 10 -25.44 7.74 31.54
CA SER A 10 -24.42 6.71 31.80
C SER A 10 -24.56 5.50 30.87
N ARG A 11 -25.78 4.98 30.69
CA ARG A 11 -26.03 3.86 29.75
C ARG A 11 -25.72 4.22 28.29
N LEU A 12 -26.02 5.45 27.88
CA LEU A 12 -25.67 5.93 26.55
C LEU A 12 -24.15 5.94 26.35
N THR A 13 -23.38 6.44 27.33
CA THR A 13 -21.92 6.45 27.25
C THR A 13 -21.31 5.05 27.24
N GLU A 14 -21.86 4.11 28.02
CA GLU A 14 -21.44 2.70 28.01
C GLU A 14 -21.73 2.04 26.64
N THR A 15 -22.93 2.27 26.09
CA THR A 15 -23.30 1.73 24.77
C THR A 15 -22.40 2.29 23.66
N ILE A 16 -22.05 3.59 23.72
CA ILE A 16 -21.13 4.21 22.76
C ILE A 16 -19.73 3.58 22.88
N ALA A 17 -19.25 3.31 24.10
CA ALA A 17 -17.97 2.64 24.31
C ALA A 17 -17.97 1.20 23.77
N GLU A 18 -19.00 0.42 24.07
CA GLU A 18 -19.15 -0.96 23.56
C GLU A 18 -19.25 -1.01 22.03
N LEU A 19 -19.97 -0.08 21.41
CA LEU A 19 -20.04 0.03 19.95
C LEU A 19 -18.70 0.46 19.35
N GLY A 20 -17.96 1.34 20.04
CA GLY A 20 -16.61 1.72 19.66
C GLY A 20 -15.62 0.55 19.69
N GLU A 21 -15.67 -0.28 20.75
CA GLU A 21 -14.85 -1.49 20.84
C GLU A 21 -15.21 -2.51 19.75
N LYS A 22 -16.51 -2.79 19.54
CA LYS A 22 -16.98 -3.68 18.48
C LYS A 22 -16.53 -3.20 17.10
N ARG A 23 -16.64 -1.89 16.85
CA ARG A 23 -16.16 -1.28 15.61
C ARG A 23 -14.66 -1.52 15.43
N GLY A 24 -13.85 -1.24 16.45
CA GLY A 24 -12.40 -1.47 16.38
C GLY A 24 -12.04 -2.94 16.13
N THR A 25 -12.76 -3.88 16.74
CA THR A 25 -12.55 -5.32 16.49
C THR A 25 -12.90 -5.73 15.05
N LEU A 26 -14.00 -5.22 14.50
CA LEU A 26 -14.42 -5.51 13.13
C LEU A 26 -13.47 -4.88 12.11
N GLU A 27 -13.00 -3.65 12.36
CA GLU A 27 -11.99 -2.99 11.52
C GLU A 27 -10.70 -3.81 11.48
N ALA A 28 -10.22 -4.30 12.63
CA ALA A 28 -9.03 -5.14 12.69
C ALA A 28 -9.21 -6.48 11.95
N GLU A 29 -10.39 -7.11 12.04
CA GLU A 29 -10.71 -8.34 11.31
C GLU A 29 -10.72 -8.11 9.79
N ILE A 30 -11.32 -7.01 9.34
CA ILE A 30 -11.33 -6.63 7.91
C ILE A 30 -9.91 -6.40 7.40
N VAL A 31 -9.09 -5.65 8.13
CA VAL A 31 -7.68 -5.41 7.74
C VAL A 31 -6.90 -6.72 7.70
N SER A 32 -7.11 -7.60 8.68
CA SER A 32 -6.50 -8.94 8.70
C SER A 32 -6.88 -9.73 7.44
N ASP A 33 -8.16 -9.80 7.10
CA ASP A 33 -8.63 -10.53 5.92
C ASP A 33 -8.08 -9.94 4.61
N LEU A 34 -8.07 -8.61 4.48
CA LEU A 34 -7.52 -7.91 3.33
C LEU A 34 -6.02 -8.15 3.19
N SER A 35 -5.27 -8.09 4.30
CA SER A 35 -3.83 -8.34 4.31
C SER A 35 -3.50 -9.78 3.90
N GLY A 36 -4.28 -10.76 4.38
CA GLY A 36 -4.13 -12.16 4.00
C GLY A 36 -4.51 -12.43 2.54
N LEU A 37 -5.47 -11.68 1.98
CA LEU A 37 -5.77 -11.72 0.55
C LEU A 37 -4.63 -11.11 -0.27
N LEU A 38 -4.12 -9.96 0.16
CA LEU A 38 -3.01 -9.25 -0.50
C LEU A 38 -1.75 -10.13 -0.57
N GLU A 39 -1.41 -10.83 0.51
CA GLU A 39 -0.29 -11.78 0.57
C GLU A 39 -0.44 -12.93 -0.43
N LYS A 40 -1.65 -13.51 -0.53
CA LYS A 40 -1.94 -14.58 -1.51
C LYS A 40 -1.81 -14.06 -2.94
N MET A 41 -2.35 -12.87 -3.22
CA MET A 41 -2.23 -12.24 -4.54
C MET A 41 -0.76 -11.95 -4.89
N ALA A 42 0.02 -11.45 -3.93
CA ALA A 42 1.45 -11.22 -4.11
C ALA A 42 2.19 -12.51 -4.48
N THR A 43 1.93 -13.60 -3.75
CA THR A 43 2.53 -14.92 -4.01
C THR A 43 2.22 -15.42 -5.43
N LEU A 44 0.98 -15.21 -5.90
CA LEU A 44 0.58 -15.57 -7.27
C LEU A 44 1.21 -14.64 -8.32
N ALA A 45 1.45 -13.38 -7.96
CA ALA A 45 2.05 -12.36 -8.81
C ALA A 45 3.58 -12.49 -8.94
N THR A 46 4.26 -13.06 -7.93
CA THR A 46 5.73 -13.16 -7.86
C THR A 46 6.38 -13.63 -9.17
N PRO A 47 5.93 -14.73 -9.82
CA PRO A 47 6.54 -15.22 -11.06
C PRO A 47 6.38 -14.24 -12.24
N LEU A 48 5.39 -13.34 -12.16
CA LEU A 48 5.09 -12.37 -13.20
C LEU A 48 5.85 -11.07 -12.99
N VAL A 49 6.18 -10.70 -11.75
CA VAL A 49 6.90 -9.45 -11.41
C VAL A 49 8.26 -9.35 -12.10
N GLY A 50 9.01 -10.44 -12.25
CA GLY A 50 10.27 -10.45 -13.01
C GLY A 50 10.10 -10.13 -14.50
N THR A 51 8.90 -10.32 -15.05
CA THR A 51 8.61 -10.01 -16.45
C THR A 51 7.93 -8.64 -16.61
N LEU A 52 7.03 -8.33 -15.68
CA LEU A 52 6.21 -7.12 -15.61
C LEU A 52 6.94 -5.89 -15.09
N GLY A 53 7.81 -6.12 -14.10
CA GLY A 53 8.37 -5.07 -13.28
C GLY A 53 9.48 -4.31 -14.00
N ASN A 54 9.69 -3.08 -13.52
CA ASN A 54 10.78 -2.23 -13.97
C ASN A 54 11.93 -2.27 -12.97
N GLN A 55 13.14 -2.02 -13.47
CA GLN A 55 14.28 -1.73 -12.61
C GLN A 55 14.20 -0.27 -12.17
N PHE A 56 14.21 -0.05 -10.86
CA PHE A 56 14.13 1.29 -10.29
C PHE A 56 15.50 1.84 -9.93
N LEU A 57 15.62 3.17 -9.95
CA LEU A 57 16.85 3.87 -9.63
C LEU A 57 17.16 3.73 -8.14
N GLU A 58 18.34 3.20 -7.84
CA GLU A 58 18.90 3.15 -6.48
C GLU A 58 19.66 4.44 -6.19
N LYS A 59 20.50 4.89 -7.15
CA LYS A 59 21.33 6.09 -6.99
C LYS A 59 21.77 6.66 -8.33
N SER A 60 21.82 7.97 -8.44
CA SER A 60 22.39 8.71 -9.57
C SER A 60 23.04 10.00 -9.09
N LYS A 61 24.01 10.49 -9.86
CA LYS A 61 24.42 11.89 -9.78
C LYS A 61 23.62 12.71 -10.78
N GLN A 62 23.49 14.00 -10.49
CA GLN A 62 22.83 14.98 -11.34
C GLN A 62 23.83 16.08 -11.69
N ASP A 63 23.85 16.49 -12.96
CA ASP A 63 24.68 17.60 -13.41
C ASP A 63 23.97 18.96 -13.26
N SER A 64 24.66 20.06 -13.60
CA SER A 64 24.09 21.42 -13.52
C SER A 64 22.90 21.68 -14.45
N LYS A 65 22.65 20.79 -15.42
CA LYS A 65 21.50 20.86 -16.35
C LYS A 65 20.35 19.95 -15.91
N GLY A 66 20.55 19.16 -14.86
CA GLY A 66 19.60 18.20 -14.36
C GLY A 66 19.69 16.82 -15.01
N GLU A 67 20.70 16.57 -15.85
CA GLU A 67 20.90 15.28 -16.50
C GLU A 67 21.52 14.26 -15.52
N LEU A 68 20.99 13.04 -15.54
CA LEU A 68 21.42 11.95 -14.68
C LEU A 68 22.61 11.21 -15.29
N TYR A 69 23.63 10.96 -14.46
CA TYR A 69 24.80 10.18 -14.84
C TYR A 69 25.29 9.33 -13.66
N ASP A 70 26.13 8.33 -13.96
CA ASP A 70 26.62 7.38 -12.95
C ASP A 70 25.46 6.70 -12.20
N THR A 71 24.52 6.15 -12.99
CA THR A 71 23.27 5.58 -12.50
C THR A 71 23.44 4.12 -12.04
N ALA A 72 22.96 3.84 -10.84
CA ALA A 72 22.79 2.51 -10.27
C ALA A 72 21.30 2.22 -10.12
N HIS A 73 20.90 1.00 -10.47
CA HIS A 73 19.52 0.52 -10.37
C HIS A 73 19.49 -0.72 -9.49
N TYR A 74 18.37 -0.93 -8.80
CA TYR A 74 18.13 -2.19 -8.10
C TYR A 74 18.18 -3.36 -9.09
N GLU A 75 18.83 -4.44 -8.69
CA GLU A 75 18.91 -5.67 -9.48
C GLU A 75 17.51 -6.25 -9.72
N LYS A 76 16.71 -6.27 -8.64
CA LYS A 76 15.35 -6.83 -8.63
C LYS A 76 14.36 -5.88 -9.28
N LYS A 77 13.50 -6.45 -10.10
CA LYS A 77 12.39 -5.71 -10.71
C LYS A 77 11.26 -5.51 -9.70
N MET A 78 10.50 -4.46 -9.92
CA MET A 78 9.37 -4.12 -9.05
C MET A 78 8.18 -3.61 -9.88
N VAL A 79 6.98 -3.78 -9.34
CA VAL A 79 5.74 -3.19 -9.87
C VAL A 79 5.26 -2.14 -8.88
N VAL A 80 4.95 -0.94 -9.38
CA VAL A 80 4.36 0.13 -8.55
C VAL A 80 2.87 -0.15 -8.40
N LEU A 81 2.43 -0.22 -7.15
CA LEU A 81 1.04 -0.47 -6.79
C LEU A 81 0.34 0.80 -6.31
N GLY A 82 1.06 1.69 -5.65
CA GLY A 82 0.48 2.90 -5.10
C GLY A 82 1.50 4.01 -4.96
N ARG A 83 1.01 5.23 -4.82
CA ARG A 83 1.82 6.42 -4.51
C ARG A 83 1.27 7.05 -3.25
N ALA A 84 2.14 7.42 -2.33
CA ALA A 84 1.74 8.21 -1.17
C ALA A 84 1.37 9.63 -1.64
N GLU A 85 0.17 10.08 -1.29
CA GLU A 85 -0.25 11.47 -1.55
C GLU A 85 0.60 12.44 -0.75
N GLU A 86 0.85 12.10 0.52
CA GLU A 86 1.73 12.82 1.44
C GLU A 86 2.90 11.91 1.83
N PRO A 87 4.06 12.01 1.12
CA PRO A 87 5.26 11.28 1.52
C PRO A 87 5.70 11.65 2.94
N VAL A 88 6.28 10.69 3.64
CA VAL A 88 6.92 10.95 4.94
C VAL A 88 8.02 11.99 4.80
N ASN A 89 8.23 12.82 5.83
CA ASN A 89 9.17 13.94 5.69
C ASN A 89 10.62 13.48 5.45
N TYR A 90 11.04 12.38 6.08
CA TYR A 90 12.43 11.92 6.07
C TYR A 90 12.51 10.41 5.97
N ARG A 91 13.60 9.91 5.37
CA ARG A 91 13.82 8.48 5.24
C ARG A 91 14.05 7.82 6.62
N PRO A 92 13.57 6.58 6.83
CA PRO A 92 13.84 5.82 8.04
C PRO A 92 15.33 5.49 8.27
N ASP A 93 16.10 5.30 7.20
CA ASP A 93 17.53 4.97 7.28
C ASP A 93 18.45 6.18 7.46
N ASP A 94 18.06 7.35 6.93
CA ASP A 94 18.79 8.61 7.12
C ASP A 94 17.84 9.80 7.29
N PRO A 95 17.69 10.32 8.53
CA PRO A 95 16.85 11.47 8.82
C PRO A 95 17.29 12.79 8.14
N LYS A 96 18.48 12.84 7.52
CA LYS A 96 18.93 14.01 6.76
C LYS A 96 18.41 14.02 5.33
N LYS A 97 17.89 12.88 4.86
CA LYS A 97 17.38 12.72 3.50
C LYS A 97 15.87 12.93 3.49
N GLN A 98 15.44 14.06 2.90
CA GLN A 98 14.03 14.37 2.74
C GLN A 98 13.43 13.49 1.63
N VAL A 99 12.26 12.89 1.88
CA VAL A 99 11.57 12.10 0.84
C VAL A 99 10.76 13.04 -0.05
N GLN A 100 11.01 12.99 -1.35
CA GLN A 100 10.26 13.75 -2.35
C GLN A 100 9.14 12.93 -3.00
N LYS A 101 9.36 11.63 -3.18
CA LYS A 101 8.38 10.71 -3.75
C LYS A 101 8.44 9.37 -3.03
N GLN A 102 7.28 8.79 -2.79
CA GLN A 102 7.15 7.54 -2.06
C GLN A 102 6.09 6.67 -2.73
N PHE A 103 6.45 5.42 -3.00
CA PHE A 103 5.63 4.48 -3.76
C PHE A 103 5.55 3.14 -3.04
N CYS A 104 4.35 2.55 -2.96
CA CYS A 104 4.22 1.14 -2.61
C CYS A 104 4.59 0.30 -3.82
N VAL A 105 5.51 -0.63 -3.65
CA VAL A 105 5.97 -1.54 -4.70
C VAL A 105 5.88 -3.00 -4.27
N LEU A 106 5.64 -3.87 -5.24
CA LEU A 106 5.82 -5.32 -5.10
C LEU A 106 7.11 -5.72 -5.81
N THR A 107 8.03 -6.34 -5.07
CA THR A 107 9.32 -6.79 -5.59
C THR A 107 9.22 -8.17 -6.24
N GLU A 108 10.22 -8.52 -7.06
CA GLU A 108 10.33 -9.83 -7.73
C GLU A 108 10.39 -11.02 -6.77
N ASP A 109 10.72 -10.81 -5.49
CA ASP A 109 10.66 -11.87 -4.47
C ASP A 109 9.25 -12.06 -3.88
N GLY A 110 8.28 -11.23 -4.25
CA GLY A 110 6.95 -11.22 -3.65
C GLY A 110 6.82 -10.39 -2.37
N ASN A 111 7.82 -9.58 -2.04
CA ASN A 111 7.80 -8.71 -0.85
C ASN A 111 7.27 -7.32 -1.20
N PHE A 112 6.45 -6.75 -0.30
CA PHE A 112 6.05 -5.35 -0.37
C PHE A 112 7.14 -4.45 0.22
N ALA A 113 7.26 -3.26 -0.34
CA ALA A 113 8.14 -2.22 0.18
C ALA A 113 7.66 -0.82 -0.23
N GLU A 114 8.11 0.19 0.51
CA GLU A 114 8.04 1.58 0.08
C GLU A 114 9.35 1.98 -0.58
N LEU A 115 9.25 2.39 -1.84
CA LEU A 115 10.34 3.00 -2.57
C LEU A 115 10.31 4.51 -2.33
N MET A 116 11.26 5.00 -1.54
CA MET A 116 11.35 6.41 -1.11
C MET A 116 12.50 7.12 -1.82
N TYR A 117 12.21 8.11 -2.65
CA TYR A 117 13.21 8.91 -3.36
C TYR A 117 13.57 10.17 -2.60
N SER A 118 14.87 10.44 -2.52
CA SER A 118 15.45 11.67 -2.02
C SER A 118 16.33 12.32 -3.08
N ASP A 119 16.36 13.64 -3.07
CA ASP A 119 17.20 14.44 -3.96
C ASP A 119 17.70 15.67 -3.20
N ASP A 120 19.03 15.84 -3.19
CA ASP A 120 19.75 16.93 -2.53
C ASP A 120 20.32 17.97 -3.52
N GLY A 121 19.92 17.90 -4.79
CA GLY A 121 20.35 18.76 -5.89
C GLY A 121 21.63 18.31 -6.59
N PHE A 122 22.33 17.31 -6.05
CA PHE A 122 23.52 16.72 -6.66
C PHE A 122 23.40 15.19 -6.82
N ILE A 123 22.73 14.55 -5.88
CA ILE A 123 22.51 13.10 -5.83
C ILE A 123 21.02 12.85 -5.68
N ILE A 124 20.49 12.03 -6.59
CA ILE A 124 19.18 11.40 -6.45
C ILE A 124 19.42 9.97 -6.01
N ASP A 125 18.87 9.57 -4.88
CA ASP A 125 18.92 8.19 -4.40
C ASP A 125 17.57 7.75 -3.86
N SER A 126 17.43 6.44 -3.66
CA SER A 126 16.23 5.88 -3.08
C SER A 126 16.54 4.94 -1.91
N TYR A 127 15.52 4.72 -1.09
CA TYR A 127 15.47 3.68 -0.08
C TYR A 127 14.38 2.70 -0.44
N LEU A 128 14.62 1.42 -0.15
CA LEU A 128 13.58 0.40 -0.18
C LEU A 128 13.26 0.00 1.27
N ASN A 129 12.18 0.57 1.82
CA ASN A 129 11.70 0.26 3.17
C ASN A 129 10.76 -0.96 3.11
N PRO A 130 11.10 -2.13 3.67
CA PRO A 130 10.22 -3.29 3.62
C PRO A 130 8.88 -3.04 4.32
N LEU A 131 7.80 -3.60 3.78
CA LEU A 131 6.47 -3.58 4.38
C LEU A 131 5.92 -4.99 4.51
N THR A 132 5.19 -5.23 5.59
CA THR A 132 4.23 -6.34 5.67
C THR A 132 2.98 -6.04 4.84
N PRO A 133 2.21 -7.07 4.41
CA PRO A 133 0.94 -6.85 3.74
C PRO A 133 -0.04 -6.01 4.56
N GLN A 134 -0.02 -6.14 5.90
CA GLN A 134 -0.86 -5.36 6.78
C GLN A 134 -0.46 -3.89 6.80
N GLU A 135 0.83 -3.58 6.97
CA GLU A 135 1.32 -2.19 6.88
C GLU A 135 1.05 -1.57 5.51
N ALA A 136 1.13 -2.35 4.43
CA ALA A 136 0.80 -1.87 3.09
C ALA A 136 -0.69 -1.46 2.98
N ILE A 137 -1.60 -2.27 3.51
CA ILE A 137 -3.04 -1.93 3.55
C ILE A 137 -3.30 -0.72 4.46
N ASP A 138 -2.66 -0.65 5.62
CA ASP A 138 -2.85 0.45 6.57
C ASP A 138 -2.38 1.80 5.99
N LEU A 139 -1.30 1.79 5.21
CA LEU A 139 -0.69 3.00 4.65
C LEU A 139 -1.29 3.43 3.31
N TYR A 140 -1.65 2.47 2.45
CA TYR A 140 -2.06 2.75 1.06
C TYR A 140 -3.49 2.34 0.75
N GLY A 141 -4.19 1.71 1.70
CA GLY A 141 -5.57 1.31 1.58
C GLY A 141 -5.80 0.01 0.80
N PRO A 142 -7.05 -0.49 0.80
CA PRO A 142 -7.45 -1.69 0.07
C PRO A 142 -7.30 -1.56 -1.45
N GLU A 143 -7.12 -0.35 -1.98
CA GLU A 143 -6.89 -0.06 -3.40
C GLU A 143 -5.67 -0.81 -3.95
N LEU A 144 -4.69 -1.16 -3.09
CA LEU A 144 -3.55 -1.98 -3.48
C LEU A 144 -3.96 -3.31 -4.11
N LEU A 145 -5.05 -3.93 -3.64
CA LEU A 145 -5.59 -5.17 -4.20
C LEU A 145 -6.01 -4.96 -5.66
N PHE A 146 -6.71 -3.87 -5.93
CA PHE A 146 -7.14 -3.50 -7.27
C PHE A 146 -5.95 -3.16 -8.17
N MET A 147 -4.96 -2.44 -7.65
CA MET A 147 -3.78 -2.05 -8.40
C MET A 147 -2.90 -3.25 -8.76
N LEU A 148 -2.74 -4.19 -7.82
CA LEU A 148 -2.05 -5.45 -8.09
C LEU A 148 -2.83 -6.29 -9.12
N TYR A 149 -4.15 -6.40 -8.96
CA TYR A 149 -5.00 -7.06 -9.95
C TYR A 149 -4.82 -6.44 -11.35
N ARG A 150 -4.88 -5.12 -11.46
CA ARG A 150 -4.77 -4.42 -12.74
C ARG A 150 -3.39 -4.61 -13.38
N ALA A 151 -2.33 -4.54 -12.58
CA ALA A 151 -0.98 -4.81 -13.06
C ALA A 151 -0.82 -6.24 -13.62
N LEU A 152 -1.54 -7.21 -13.05
CA LEU A 152 -1.59 -8.58 -13.57
C LEU A 152 -2.49 -8.71 -14.81
N HIS A 153 -3.66 -8.07 -14.80
CA HIS A 153 -4.64 -8.10 -15.90
C HIS A 153 -4.10 -7.47 -17.19
N ASP A 154 -3.44 -6.31 -17.09
CA ASP A 154 -2.91 -5.59 -18.25
C ASP A 154 -1.80 -6.37 -18.98
N TYR A 155 -1.35 -7.50 -18.42
CA TYR A 155 -0.28 -8.33 -18.97
C TYR A 155 -0.65 -9.80 -19.16
N GLY A 156 -1.48 -10.35 -18.29
CA GLY A 156 -1.99 -11.71 -18.39
C GLY A 156 -3.40 -11.68 -18.94
N ASN A 157 -3.60 -12.31 -20.11
CA ASN A 157 -4.89 -12.87 -20.51
C ASN A 157 -5.31 -13.98 -19.50
N LEU A 158 -5.48 -13.62 -18.23
CA LEU A 158 -5.80 -14.49 -17.10
C LEU A 158 -7.31 -14.60 -17.02
N GLN A 159 -7.79 -15.84 -17.27
CA GLN A 159 -9.17 -16.35 -17.22
C GLN A 159 -10.26 -15.32 -16.85
N GLU A 160 -11.00 -14.86 -17.87
CA GLU A 160 -12.15 -13.95 -17.75
C GLU A 160 -13.14 -14.33 -16.63
N GLU A 161 -13.29 -15.61 -16.32
CA GLU A 161 -14.23 -16.10 -15.31
C GLU A 161 -13.83 -15.73 -13.87
N LEU A 162 -12.53 -15.73 -13.54
CA LEU A 162 -12.05 -15.31 -12.21
C LEU A 162 -12.15 -13.78 -12.06
N VAL A 163 -11.89 -13.07 -13.15
CA VAL A 163 -12.04 -11.61 -13.26
C VAL A 163 -13.49 -11.19 -13.02
N VAL A 164 -14.44 -11.83 -13.71
CA VAL A 164 -15.87 -11.57 -13.54
C VAL A 164 -16.32 -11.89 -12.11
N ALA A 165 -15.82 -12.96 -11.50
CA ALA A 165 -16.15 -13.31 -10.13
C ALA A 165 -15.66 -12.25 -9.12
N LEU A 166 -14.45 -11.72 -9.31
CA LEU A 166 -13.88 -10.71 -8.42
C LEU A 166 -14.54 -9.34 -8.62
N ASP A 167 -14.78 -8.93 -9.87
CA ASP A 167 -15.50 -7.68 -10.19
C ASP A 167 -16.93 -7.72 -9.61
N THR A 168 -17.61 -8.86 -9.72
CA THR A 168 -18.92 -9.09 -9.09
C THR A 168 -18.83 -8.98 -7.56
N THR A 169 -17.77 -9.53 -6.97
CA THR A 169 -17.56 -9.49 -5.50
C THR A 169 -17.29 -8.05 -5.03
N LEU A 170 -16.47 -7.29 -5.76
CA LEU A 170 -16.18 -5.89 -5.46
C LEU A 170 -17.40 -4.99 -5.67
N ALA A 171 -18.16 -5.20 -6.74
CA ALA A 171 -19.41 -4.49 -6.98
C ALA A 171 -20.45 -4.75 -5.88
N PHE A 172 -20.48 -5.96 -5.34
CA PHE A 172 -21.35 -6.31 -4.20
C PHE A 172 -20.92 -5.60 -2.91
N ILE A 173 -19.61 -5.50 -2.65
CA ILE A 173 -19.08 -4.75 -1.50
C ILE A 173 -19.37 -3.24 -1.63
N GLN A 174 -19.29 -2.70 -2.85
CA GLN A 174 -19.57 -1.28 -3.14
C GLN A 174 -21.07 -0.93 -3.10
N GLN A 175 -21.98 -1.91 -3.07
CA GLN A 175 -23.44 -1.71 -3.10
C GLN A 175 -24.14 -1.76 -1.72
N LYS A 176 -23.45 -1.49 -0.62
CA LYS A 176 -24.09 -1.12 0.67
C LYS A 176 -23.67 0.31 1.03
N GLU A 177 -24.53 1.31 1.15
CA GLU A 177 -25.90 1.35 1.69
C GLU A 177 -26.80 2.36 0.93
N GLU A 178 -28.05 1.95 0.63
CA GLU A 178 -29.25 2.77 0.86
C GLU A 178 -30.11 2.06 1.92
#